data_AF-A0A2N6BHA5-F1
#
_entry.id   AF-A0A2N6BHA5-F1
#
_cell.length_a   1.000
_cell.length_b   1.000
_cell.length_c   1.000
_cell.angle_alpha   90.00
_cell.angle_beta   90.00
_cell.angle_gamma   90.00
#
_symmetry.space_group_name_H-M   'P 1'
#
loop_
_entity.id
_entity.type
_entity.pdbx_description
1 polymer ?
#
loop_
_entity_poly.entity_id
_entity_poly.type
_entity_poly.pdbx_seq_one_letter_code
_entity_poly.pdbx_strand_id
1 'polypeptide(L)'
;MKIKFSIKDWVSLKPNRDDLLTPSAAWWIFVVRIMITIMATAEGISWGYMGWSIGRNVSPVFAALLCGLFIFSVIWLVDATFMTLDTSLAFYERTIKGNVFSTLDKVKYIAKGFGGVGGRVAIVLGSYMVSAPFLAQLVFSYDIDGRIETLNMAKVAETRTGIVTSHDNKIDNFEKKLDELRASLIEETAGTGPSGIHGDGVVARSIRENISAVESQLDKATAEKEDELNDFDALDLDGIARKYKVEFLKPGIETESRVLTELM
;
A
#
# COMPACT_ATOMS: atom_id res chain seq x y z
N MET A 1 -22.75 45.19 -35.39
CA MET A 1 -23.33 44.26 -34.40
C MET A 1 -22.22 43.84 -33.44
N LYS A 2 -22.18 44.38 -32.21
CA LYS A 2 -21.15 44.03 -31.21
C LYS A 2 -21.61 42.79 -30.45
N ILE A 3 -20.99 41.64 -30.74
CA ILE A 3 -21.26 40.40 -30.02
C ILE A 3 -20.53 40.50 -28.67
N LYS A 4 -21.29 40.73 -27.59
CA LYS A 4 -20.79 40.58 -26.22
C LYS A 4 -20.83 39.09 -25.87
N PHE A 5 -19.69 38.42 -25.90
CA PHE A 5 -19.55 37.10 -25.31
C PHE A 5 -19.41 37.23 -23.80
N SER A 6 -20.33 36.64 -23.04
CA SER A 6 -20.23 36.53 -21.58
C SER A 6 -19.57 35.20 -21.21
N ILE A 7 -18.73 35.17 -20.16
CA ILE A 7 -18.10 33.94 -19.65
C ILE A 7 -19.14 32.88 -19.31
N LYS A 8 -20.33 33.29 -18.87
CA LYS A 8 -21.47 32.38 -18.63
C LYS A 8 -21.87 31.61 -19.89
N ASP A 9 -21.84 32.25 -21.05
CA ASP A 9 -22.21 31.62 -22.33
C ASP A 9 -21.15 30.62 -22.78
N TRP A 10 -19.87 30.89 -22.46
CA TRP A 10 -18.75 30.00 -22.75
C TRP A 10 -18.81 28.71 -21.90
N VAL A 11 -19.12 28.86 -20.61
CA VAL A 11 -19.32 27.72 -19.68
C VAL A 11 -20.60 26.94 -20.00
N SER A 12 -21.61 27.57 -20.61
CA SER A 12 -22.88 26.92 -20.91
C SER A 12 -22.85 26.01 -22.15
N LEU A 13 -21.80 26.03 -22.98
CA LEU A 13 -21.71 25.26 -24.25
C LEU A 13 -22.99 25.38 -25.13
N LYS A 14 -23.70 26.52 -25.08
CA LYS A 14 -24.87 26.78 -25.96
C LYS A 14 -24.48 27.80 -27.04
N PRO A 15 -23.88 27.37 -28.17
CA PRO A 15 -23.55 28.29 -29.25
C PRO A 15 -24.80 28.96 -29.88
N ASN A 16 -25.99 28.38 -29.71
CA ASN A 16 -27.24 28.87 -30.34
C ASN A 16 -28.34 29.34 -29.37
N ARG A 17 -28.01 29.74 -28.12
CA ARG A 17 -29.00 30.20 -27.10
C ARG A 17 -30.19 29.22 -26.91
N ASP A 18 -31.11 29.55 -26.01
CA ASP A 18 -32.22 28.68 -25.58
C ASP A 18 -33.30 28.43 -26.65
N ASP A 19 -33.19 29.05 -27.82
CA ASP A 19 -34.28 29.09 -28.82
C ASP A 19 -34.43 27.81 -29.67
N LEU A 20 -33.51 26.84 -29.54
CA LEU A 20 -33.53 25.57 -30.31
C LEU A 20 -33.67 24.31 -29.44
N LEU A 21 -33.73 24.44 -28.11
CA LEU A 21 -33.80 23.32 -27.18
C LEU A 21 -35.18 23.24 -26.52
N THR A 22 -35.86 22.11 -26.69
CA THR A 22 -37.07 21.86 -25.88
C THR A 22 -36.69 21.77 -24.40
N PRO A 23 -37.57 22.15 -23.47
CA PRO A 23 -37.31 22.05 -22.04
C PRO A 23 -36.86 20.64 -21.61
N SER A 24 -37.43 19.60 -22.22
CA SER A 24 -37.06 18.20 -22.00
C SER A 24 -35.62 17.89 -22.45
N ALA A 25 -35.20 18.42 -23.60
CA ALA A 25 -33.83 18.24 -24.09
C ALA A 25 -32.82 19.00 -23.23
N ALA A 26 -33.17 20.20 -22.75
CA ALA A 26 -32.33 20.94 -21.81
C ALA A 26 -32.14 20.21 -20.48
N TRP A 27 -33.21 19.61 -19.94
CA TRP A 27 -33.13 18.76 -18.74
C TRP A 27 -32.27 17.52 -18.95
N TRP A 28 -32.41 16.85 -20.10
CA TRP A 28 -31.58 15.68 -20.42
C TRP A 28 -30.09 16.02 -20.49
N ILE A 29 -29.72 17.13 -21.16
CA ILE A 29 -28.33 17.61 -21.20
C ILE A 29 -27.80 17.90 -19.79
N PHE A 30 -28.63 18.44 -18.91
CA PHE A 30 -28.24 18.72 -17.52
C PHE A 30 -27.96 17.43 -16.73
N VAL A 31 -28.85 16.44 -16.76
CA VAL A 31 -28.65 15.14 -16.09
C VAL A 31 -27.37 14.46 -16.58
N VAL A 32 -27.17 14.48 -17.88
CA VAL A 32 -25.97 13.92 -18.51
C VAL A 32 -24.69 14.63 -18.07
N ARG A 33 -24.70 15.97 -17.95
CA ARG A 33 -23.56 16.72 -17.42
C ARG A 33 -23.21 16.31 -16.00
N ILE A 34 -24.21 16.07 -15.16
CA ILE A 34 -23.99 15.56 -13.80
C ILE A 34 -23.32 14.19 -13.87
N MET A 35 -23.83 13.26 -14.69
CA MET A 35 -23.23 11.92 -14.82
C MET A 35 -21.77 11.98 -15.29
N ILE A 36 -21.45 12.79 -16.31
CA ILE A 36 -20.08 12.97 -16.80
C ILE A 36 -19.20 13.57 -15.70
N THR A 37 -19.71 14.54 -14.94
CA THR A 37 -18.95 15.16 -13.85
C THR A 37 -18.64 14.14 -12.75
N ILE A 38 -19.61 13.32 -12.35
CA ILE A 38 -19.39 12.25 -11.36
C ILE A 38 -18.33 11.26 -11.85
N MET A 39 -18.46 10.77 -13.09
CA MET A 39 -17.50 9.83 -13.68
C MET A 39 -16.09 10.44 -13.76
N ALA A 40 -15.96 11.66 -14.32
CA ALA A 40 -14.68 12.34 -14.43
C ALA A 40 -14.06 12.61 -13.05
N THR A 41 -14.88 12.89 -12.03
CA THR A 41 -14.41 13.05 -10.64
C THR A 41 -13.86 11.74 -10.08
N ALA A 42 -14.53 10.62 -10.30
CA ALA A 42 -14.05 9.31 -9.85
C ALA A 42 -12.70 8.95 -10.47
N GLU A 43 -12.54 9.22 -11.76
CA GLU A 43 -11.27 9.02 -12.47
C GLU A 43 -10.21 10.02 -11.98
N GLY A 44 -10.55 11.29 -11.82
CA GLY A 44 -9.66 12.31 -11.26
C GLY A 44 -9.15 11.96 -9.86
N ILE A 45 -9.99 11.38 -9.00
CA ILE A 45 -9.58 10.90 -7.67
C ILE A 45 -8.63 9.71 -7.79
N SER A 46 -8.93 8.74 -8.65
CA SER A 46 -8.12 7.52 -8.84
C SER A 46 -6.72 7.87 -9.35
N TRP A 47 -6.65 8.71 -10.38
CA TRP A 47 -5.38 9.20 -10.94
C TRP A 47 -4.67 10.19 -10.02
N GLY A 48 -5.42 10.96 -9.22
CA GLY A 48 -4.86 11.80 -8.17
C GLY A 48 -4.16 10.98 -7.08
N TYR A 49 -4.77 9.87 -6.65
CA TYR A 49 -4.15 8.94 -5.70
C TYR A 49 -2.88 8.30 -6.28
N MET A 50 -2.93 7.87 -7.55
CA MET A 50 -1.73 7.39 -8.25
C MET A 50 -0.62 8.47 -8.27
N GLY A 51 -0.97 9.72 -8.57
CA GLY A 51 -0.05 10.85 -8.53
C GLY A 51 0.54 11.11 -7.15
N TRP A 52 -0.26 11.00 -6.09
CA TRP A 52 0.21 11.09 -4.70
C TRP A 52 1.29 10.03 -4.42
N SER A 53 1.02 8.79 -4.80
CA SER A 53 1.89 7.66 -4.51
C SER A 53 3.22 7.72 -5.28
N ILE A 54 3.20 8.18 -6.55
CA ILE A 54 4.43 8.42 -7.33
C ILE A 54 5.21 9.62 -6.75
N GLY A 55 4.50 10.67 -6.32
CA GLY A 55 5.09 11.92 -5.85
C GLY A 55 5.63 11.93 -4.43
N ARG A 56 5.57 10.80 -3.68
CA ARG A 56 5.92 10.73 -2.24
C ARG A 56 7.29 11.37 -1.89
N ASN A 57 8.27 11.30 -2.80
CA ASN A 57 9.64 11.75 -2.54
C ASN A 57 9.93 13.23 -2.90
N VAL A 58 9.01 13.93 -3.58
CA VAL A 58 9.26 15.29 -4.07
C VAL A 58 8.15 16.25 -3.64
N SER A 59 6.91 15.97 -4.03
CA SER A 59 5.74 16.74 -3.63
C SER A 59 4.47 15.94 -3.91
N PRO A 60 4.00 15.13 -2.95
CA PRO A 60 2.88 14.22 -3.17
C PRO A 60 1.59 14.95 -3.51
N VAL A 61 1.31 16.07 -2.82
CA VAL A 61 0.09 16.87 -3.05
C VAL A 61 0.10 17.52 -4.43
N PHE A 62 1.25 18.05 -4.88
CA PHE A 62 1.36 18.66 -6.19
C PHE A 62 1.20 17.62 -7.31
N ALA A 63 1.86 16.47 -7.18
CA ALA A 63 1.74 15.38 -8.15
C ALA A 63 0.31 14.82 -8.22
N ALA A 64 -0.35 14.68 -7.07
CA ALA A 64 -1.75 14.27 -6.98
C ALA A 64 -2.69 15.25 -7.69
N LEU A 65 -2.57 16.55 -7.38
CA LEU A 65 -3.40 17.59 -7.99
C LEU A 65 -3.15 17.68 -9.50
N LEU A 66 -1.90 17.63 -9.94
CA LEU A 66 -1.56 17.71 -11.35
C LEU A 66 -2.13 16.53 -12.14
N CYS A 67 -1.92 15.30 -11.66
CA CYS A 67 -2.39 14.09 -12.34
C CYS A 67 -3.93 14.00 -12.32
N GLY A 68 -4.54 14.22 -11.15
CA GLY A 68 -5.98 14.17 -10.98
C GLY A 68 -6.72 15.23 -11.80
N LEU A 69 -6.28 16.49 -11.75
CA LEU A 69 -6.89 17.57 -12.53
C LEU A 69 -6.66 17.40 -14.03
N PHE A 70 -5.49 16.90 -14.44
CA PHE A 70 -5.20 16.64 -15.85
C PHE A 70 -6.15 15.58 -16.42
N ILE A 71 -6.25 14.42 -15.76
CA ILE A 71 -7.12 13.34 -16.23
C ILE A 71 -8.59 13.72 -16.15
N PHE A 72 -9.02 14.36 -15.05
CA PHE A 72 -10.36 14.93 -14.94
C PHE A 72 -10.68 15.82 -16.14
N SER A 73 -9.78 16.74 -16.48
CA SER A 73 -9.98 17.69 -17.57
C SER A 73 -10.05 17.00 -18.93
N VAL A 74 -9.19 16.01 -19.19
CA VAL A 74 -9.21 15.23 -20.43
C VAL A 74 -10.52 14.48 -20.58
N ILE A 75 -10.93 13.71 -19.58
CA ILE A 75 -12.17 12.91 -19.63
C ILE A 75 -13.38 13.82 -19.76
N TRP A 76 -13.46 14.86 -18.93
CA TRP A 76 -14.56 15.81 -18.95
C TRP A 76 -14.69 16.52 -20.29
N LEU A 77 -13.58 16.98 -20.87
CA LEU A 77 -13.57 17.69 -22.16
C LEU A 77 -13.91 16.73 -23.32
N VAL A 78 -13.35 15.52 -23.32
CA VAL A 78 -13.65 14.49 -24.33
C VAL A 78 -15.14 14.13 -24.30
N ASP A 79 -15.69 13.82 -23.12
CA ASP A 79 -17.10 13.44 -22.98
C ASP A 79 -18.05 14.62 -23.29
N ALA A 80 -17.69 15.85 -22.90
CA ALA A 80 -18.43 17.05 -23.29
C ALA A 80 -18.40 17.28 -24.81
N THR A 81 -17.29 16.98 -25.47
CA THR A 81 -17.14 17.09 -26.93
C THR A 81 -17.95 16.03 -27.66
N PHE A 82 -17.97 14.78 -27.17
CA PHE A 82 -18.81 13.72 -27.75
C PHE A 82 -20.30 13.97 -27.58
N MET A 83 -20.71 14.60 -26.49
CA MET A 83 -22.11 15.02 -26.29
C MET A 83 -22.55 16.14 -27.23
N THR A 84 -21.63 17.02 -27.61
CA THR A 84 -21.90 18.16 -28.49
C THR A 84 -21.63 17.84 -29.97
N LEU A 85 -21.07 16.66 -30.26
CA LEU A 85 -20.89 16.14 -31.61
C LEU A 85 -22.26 15.83 -32.24
N ASP A 86 -22.79 16.79 -32.98
CA ASP A 86 -23.96 16.60 -33.82
C ASP A 86 -23.61 15.74 -35.03
N THR A 87 -23.74 14.43 -34.86
CA THR A 87 -23.55 13.47 -35.95
C THR A 87 -24.65 13.58 -37.01
N SER A 88 -25.81 14.12 -36.65
CA SER A 88 -27.01 14.18 -37.50
C SER A 88 -26.98 15.33 -38.51
N LEU A 89 -26.20 16.39 -38.24
CA LEU A 89 -26.09 17.55 -39.14
C LEU A 89 -25.69 17.14 -40.57
N ALA A 90 -24.74 16.23 -40.72
CA ALA A 90 -24.29 15.73 -42.01
C ALA A 90 -25.36 14.89 -42.75
N PHE A 91 -26.24 14.22 -41.99
CA PHE A 91 -27.37 13.47 -42.54
C PHE A 91 -28.49 14.42 -43.00
N TYR A 92 -28.84 15.42 -42.19
CA TYR A 92 -29.83 16.43 -42.55
C TYR A 92 -29.38 17.31 -43.72
N GLU A 93 -28.12 17.74 -43.75
CA GLU A 93 -27.58 18.57 -44.83
C GLU A 93 -27.62 17.86 -46.19
N ARG A 94 -27.37 16.54 -46.23
CA ARG A 94 -27.46 15.76 -47.48
C ARG A 94 -28.88 15.40 -47.88
N THR A 95 -29.76 15.19 -46.89
CA THR A 95 -31.20 14.94 -47.13
C THR A 95 -31.89 16.20 -47.67
N ILE A 96 -31.57 17.38 -47.13
CA ILE A 96 -32.07 18.67 -47.62
C ILE A 96 -31.55 18.98 -49.04
N LYS A 97 -30.32 18.54 -49.38
CA LYS A 97 -29.74 18.67 -50.73
C LYS A 97 -30.25 17.64 -51.74
N GLY A 98 -31.18 16.74 -51.36
CA GLY A 98 -31.84 15.80 -52.28
C GLY A 98 -30.97 14.64 -52.78
N ASN A 99 -29.81 14.38 -52.17
CA ASN A 99 -28.93 13.29 -52.59
C ASN A 99 -29.45 11.92 -52.11
N VAL A 100 -29.60 10.97 -53.04
CA VAL A 100 -30.03 9.59 -52.74
C VAL A 100 -28.90 8.84 -52.02
N PHE A 101 -29.18 8.32 -50.82
CA PHE A 101 -28.20 7.57 -50.03
C PHE A 101 -27.81 6.25 -50.73
N SER A 102 -26.55 6.12 -51.14
CA SER A 102 -25.99 4.82 -51.53
C SER A 102 -25.83 3.91 -50.30
N THR A 103 -25.91 2.60 -50.48
CA THR A 103 -25.76 1.61 -49.39
C THR A 103 -24.37 1.69 -48.73
N LEU A 104 -23.33 2.03 -49.49
CA LEU A 104 -21.96 2.22 -49.00
C LEU A 104 -21.82 3.47 -48.13
N ASP A 105 -22.49 4.56 -48.47
CA ASP A 105 -22.50 5.79 -47.65
C ASP A 105 -23.21 5.58 -46.31
N LYS A 106 -24.27 4.75 -46.28
CA LYS A 106 -24.95 4.36 -45.04
C LYS A 106 -24.01 3.58 -44.12
N VAL A 107 -23.27 2.61 -44.64
CA VAL A 107 -22.31 1.81 -43.86
C VAL A 107 -21.17 2.68 -43.31
N LYS A 108 -20.61 3.58 -44.13
CA LYS A 108 -19.54 4.49 -43.70
C LYS A 108 -20.01 5.49 -42.65
N TYR A 109 -21.25 5.95 -42.75
CA TYR A 109 -21.86 6.84 -41.77
C TYR A 109 -22.12 6.13 -40.43
N ILE A 110 -22.67 4.92 -40.48
CA ILE A 110 -22.88 4.06 -39.30
C ILE A 110 -21.53 3.76 -38.64
N ALA A 111 -20.53 3.33 -39.42
CA ALA A 111 -19.18 3.04 -38.91
C ALA A 111 -18.52 4.27 -38.25
N LYS A 112 -18.74 5.48 -38.78
CA LYS A 112 -18.22 6.72 -38.19
C LYS A 112 -18.92 7.07 -36.87
N GLY A 113 -20.22 6.80 -36.75
CA GLY A 113 -20.96 6.93 -35.49
C GLY A 113 -20.53 5.91 -34.43
N PHE A 114 -20.32 4.65 -34.83
CA PHE A 114 -19.84 3.59 -33.94
C PHE A 114 -18.36 3.72 -33.58
N GLY A 115 -17.53 4.35 -34.42
CA GLY A 115 -16.11 4.59 -34.12
C GLY A 115 -15.89 5.45 -32.87
N GLY A 116 -16.74 6.48 -32.66
CA GLY A 116 -16.70 7.28 -31.43
C GLY A 116 -17.10 6.48 -30.18
N VAL A 117 -18.11 5.61 -30.30
CA VAL A 117 -18.54 4.72 -29.21
C VAL A 117 -17.46 3.68 -28.90
N GLY A 118 -16.84 3.08 -29.92
CA GLY A 118 -15.77 2.10 -29.75
C GLY A 118 -14.54 2.67 -29.07
N GLY A 119 -14.13 3.89 -29.45
CA GLY A 119 -13.07 4.62 -28.76
C GLY A 119 -13.39 4.87 -27.27
N ARG A 120 -14.65 5.20 -26.97
CA ARG A 120 -15.10 5.38 -25.58
C ARG A 120 -15.07 4.08 -24.78
N VAL A 121 -15.52 2.98 -25.36
CA VAL A 121 -15.44 1.66 -24.72
C VAL A 121 -13.98 1.29 -24.44
N ALA A 122 -13.06 1.56 -25.38
CA ALA A 122 -11.64 1.32 -25.18
C ALA A 122 -11.03 2.18 -24.06
N ILE A 123 -11.37 3.48 -24.00
CA ILE A 123 -10.92 4.38 -22.93
C ILE A 123 -11.49 3.94 -21.58
N VAL A 124 -12.77 3.61 -21.50
CA VAL A 124 -13.41 3.16 -20.26
C VAL A 124 -12.81 1.84 -19.78
N LEU A 125 -12.59 0.87 -20.66
CA LEU A 125 -11.97 -0.39 -20.29
C LEU A 125 -10.51 -0.20 -19.86
N GLY A 126 -9.76 0.66 -20.55
CA GLY A 126 -8.39 1.00 -20.17
C GLY A 126 -8.32 1.71 -18.81
N SER A 127 -9.20 2.69 -18.59
CA SER A 127 -9.27 3.40 -17.30
C SER A 127 -9.73 2.47 -16.19
N TYR A 128 -10.72 1.60 -16.43
CA TYR A 128 -11.17 0.62 -15.45
C TYR A 128 -10.05 -0.33 -15.03
N MET A 129 -9.26 -0.84 -15.99
CA MET A 129 -8.11 -1.71 -15.69
C MET A 129 -7.07 -1.04 -14.79
N VAL A 130 -6.88 0.27 -14.95
CA VAL A 130 -5.91 1.04 -14.16
C VAL A 130 -6.51 1.50 -12.84
N SER A 131 -7.69 2.12 -12.86
CA SER A 131 -8.33 2.76 -11.70
C SER A 131 -8.89 1.76 -10.69
N ALA A 132 -9.34 0.56 -11.10
CA ALA A 132 -9.90 -0.44 -10.19
C ALA A 132 -8.95 -0.88 -9.06
N PRO A 133 -7.68 -1.29 -9.33
CA PRO A 133 -6.76 -1.66 -8.25
C PRO A 133 -6.42 -0.49 -7.31
N PHE A 134 -6.33 0.74 -7.82
CA PHE A 134 -6.06 1.92 -6.98
C PHE A 134 -7.25 2.33 -6.13
N LEU A 135 -8.47 2.19 -6.64
CA LEU A 135 -9.69 2.42 -5.86
C LEU A 135 -9.79 1.40 -4.72
N ALA A 136 -9.46 0.14 -4.98
CA ALA A 136 -9.39 -0.89 -3.95
C ALA A 136 -8.34 -0.53 -2.88
N GLN A 137 -7.14 -0.12 -3.29
CA GLN A 137 -6.09 0.38 -2.37
C GLN A 137 -6.56 1.54 -1.51
N LEU A 138 -7.28 2.50 -2.08
CA LEU A 138 -7.76 3.66 -1.34
C LEU A 138 -8.83 3.26 -0.30
N VAL A 139 -9.76 2.38 -0.66
CA VAL A 139 -10.82 1.90 0.24
C VAL A 139 -10.26 1.03 1.36
N PHE A 140 -9.26 0.20 1.07
CA PHE A 140 -8.65 -0.71 2.05
C PHE A 140 -7.41 -0.15 2.75
N SER A 141 -7.03 1.11 2.49
CA SER A 141 -5.83 1.74 3.07
C SER A 141 -5.73 1.59 4.59
N TYR A 142 -6.83 1.81 5.31
CA TYR A 142 -6.88 1.65 6.77
C TYR A 142 -6.64 0.21 7.24
N ASP A 143 -7.17 -0.77 6.51
CA ASP A 143 -6.99 -2.19 6.85
C ASP A 143 -5.57 -2.66 6.52
N ILE A 144 -4.99 -2.14 5.44
CA ILE A 144 -3.60 -2.41 5.04
C ILE A 144 -2.62 -1.87 6.08
N ASP A 145 -2.81 -0.63 6.54
CA ASP A 145 -1.94 -0.02 7.55
C ASP A 145 -1.98 -0.82 8.87
N GLY A 146 -3.19 -1.19 9.33
CA GLY A 146 -3.34 -2.03 10.52
C GLY A 146 -2.71 -3.42 10.36
N ARG A 147 -2.77 -4.01 9.16
CA ARG A 147 -2.13 -5.30 8.89
C ARG A 147 -0.60 -5.21 8.83
N ILE A 148 -0.05 -4.15 8.24
CA ILE A 148 1.39 -3.88 8.22
C ILE A 148 1.92 -3.73 9.65
N GLU A 149 1.21 -2.98 10.50
CA GLU A 149 1.57 -2.81 11.91
C GLU A 149 1.57 -4.14 12.65
N THR A 150 0.52 -4.95 12.47
CA THR A 150 0.41 -6.28 13.10
C THR A 150 1.54 -7.21 12.69
N LEU A 151 1.89 -7.23 11.40
CA LEU A 151 2.98 -8.06 10.88
C LEU A 151 4.35 -7.61 11.41
N ASN A 152 4.58 -6.29 11.47
CA ASN A 152 5.82 -5.74 12.02
C ASN A 152 5.93 -6.05 13.53
N MET A 153 4.85 -5.89 14.31
CA MET A 153 4.83 -6.25 15.73
C MET A 153 5.09 -7.75 15.96
N ALA A 154 4.50 -8.62 15.14
CA ALA A 154 4.76 -10.06 15.20
C ALA A 154 6.24 -10.37 14.94
N LYS A 155 6.87 -9.67 13.98
CA LYS A 155 8.29 -9.84 13.67
C LYS A 155 9.21 -9.33 14.77
N VAL A 156 8.86 -8.23 15.43
CA VAL A 156 9.56 -7.74 16.63
C VAL A 156 9.48 -8.78 17.75
N ALA A 157 8.29 -9.31 18.03
CA ALA A 157 8.09 -10.32 19.05
C ALA A 157 8.86 -11.63 18.76
N GLU A 158 8.89 -12.07 17.50
CA GLU A 158 9.67 -13.23 17.06
C GLU A 158 11.17 -13.01 17.30
N THR A 159 11.69 -11.83 16.92
CA THR A 159 13.10 -11.48 17.10
C THR A 159 13.48 -11.45 18.59
N ARG A 160 12.63 -10.81 19.41
CA ARG A 160 12.81 -10.77 20.86
C ARG A 160 12.82 -12.17 21.48
N THR A 161 11.91 -13.04 21.05
CA THR A 161 11.85 -14.43 21.53
C THR A 161 13.11 -15.20 21.15
N GLY A 162 13.66 -14.99 19.94
CA GLY A 162 14.93 -15.58 19.52
C GLY A 162 16.11 -15.19 20.41
N ILE A 163 16.20 -13.92 20.82
CA ILE A 163 17.22 -13.44 21.76
C ILE A 163 17.07 -14.15 23.10
N VAL A 164 15.85 -14.18 23.66
CA VAL A 164 15.55 -14.84 24.94
C VAL A 164 15.95 -16.31 24.88
N THR A 165 15.51 -17.07 23.88
CA THR A 165 15.81 -18.49 23.75
C THR A 165 17.32 -18.75 23.60
N SER A 166 18.05 -17.90 22.87
CA SER A 166 19.49 -18.06 22.72
C SER A 166 20.25 -17.90 24.04
N HIS A 167 19.81 -16.98 24.90
CA HIS A 167 20.45 -16.76 26.20
C HIS A 167 19.99 -17.77 27.25
N ASP A 168 18.71 -18.14 27.25
CA ASP A 168 18.17 -19.18 28.15
C ASP A 168 18.89 -20.51 27.94
N ASN A 169 19.15 -20.91 26.69
CA ASN A 169 19.94 -22.11 26.42
C ASN A 169 21.37 -22.05 26.99
N LYS A 170 21.99 -20.87 27.07
CA LYS A 170 23.33 -20.72 27.69
C LYS A 170 23.23 -20.78 29.21
N ILE A 171 22.24 -20.11 29.79
CA ILE A 171 21.95 -20.11 31.23
C ILE A 171 21.68 -21.55 31.69
N ASP A 172 20.79 -22.28 31.03
CA ASP A 172 20.45 -23.68 31.33
C ASP A 172 21.69 -24.59 31.30
N ASN A 173 22.61 -24.36 30.35
CA ASN A 173 23.85 -25.14 30.28
C ASN A 173 24.79 -24.83 31.44
N PHE A 174 24.87 -23.58 31.88
CA PHE A 174 25.64 -23.21 33.07
C PHE A 174 25.01 -23.77 34.34
N GLU A 175 23.69 -23.69 34.49
CA GLU A 175 22.96 -24.26 35.63
C GLU A 175 23.18 -25.77 35.74
N LYS A 176 23.04 -26.52 34.65
CA LYS A 176 23.32 -27.96 34.63
C LYS A 176 24.76 -28.27 35.05
N LYS A 177 25.73 -27.53 34.51
CA LYS A 177 27.14 -27.71 34.88
C LYS A 177 27.39 -27.40 36.36
N LEU A 178 26.69 -26.42 36.90
CA LEU A 178 26.75 -26.03 38.30
C LEU A 178 26.19 -27.13 39.20
N ASP A 179 25.05 -27.72 38.83
CA ASP A 179 24.46 -28.87 39.53
C ASP A 179 25.37 -30.10 39.51
N GLU A 180 25.99 -30.41 38.36
CA GLU A 180 27.00 -31.47 38.24
C GLU A 180 28.21 -31.24 39.16
N LEU A 181 28.75 -30.02 39.19
CA LEU A 181 29.87 -29.66 40.05
C LEU A 181 29.49 -29.71 41.54
N ARG A 182 28.28 -29.26 41.91
CA ARG A 182 27.77 -29.34 43.28
C ARG A 182 27.59 -30.79 43.73
N ALA A 183 27.05 -31.65 42.87
CA ALA A 183 26.94 -33.08 43.15
C ALA A 183 28.32 -33.72 43.33
N SER A 184 29.28 -33.41 42.45
CA SER A 184 30.65 -33.88 42.56
C SER A 184 31.36 -33.40 43.83
N LEU A 185 31.12 -32.15 44.26
CA LEU A 185 31.64 -31.63 45.52
C LEU A 185 31.12 -32.41 46.74
N ILE A 186 29.82 -32.75 46.74
CA ILE A 186 29.21 -33.55 47.82
C ILE A 186 29.84 -34.94 47.86
N GLU A 187 30.01 -35.59 46.71
CA GLU A 187 30.62 -36.92 46.61
C GLU A 187 32.08 -36.92 47.08
N GLU A 188 32.84 -35.91 46.66
CA GLU A 188 34.25 -35.75 47.03
C GLU A 188 34.41 -35.46 48.54
N THR A 189 33.59 -34.55 49.09
CA THR A 189 33.64 -34.24 50.53
C THR A 189 33.16 -35.39 51.42
N ALA A 190 32.23 -36.22 50.93
CA ALA A 190 31.82 -37.45 51.59
C ALA A 190 32.91 -38.54 51.56
N GLY A 191 33.97 -38.38 50.74
CA GLY A 191 35.03 -39.37 50.56
C GLY A 191 34.65 -40.54 49.65
N THR A 192 33.52 -40.43 48.94
CA THR A 192 33.10 -41.41 47.92
C THR A 192 33.59 -41.05 46.52
N GLY A 193 34.15 -39.85 46.35
CA GLY A 193 34.70 -39.34 45.09
C GLY A 193 36.08 -39.91 44.73
N PRO A 194 36.63 -39.52 43.57
CA PRO A 194 37.83 -40.12 42.99
C PRO A 194 39.09 -40.05 43.86
N SER A 195 39.20 -39.08 44.77
CA SER A 195 40.37 -39.01 45.66
C SER A 195 40.29 -39.97 46.85
N GLY A 196 39.08 -40.41 47.23
CA GLY A 196 38.84 -41.20 48.43
C GLY A 196 39.16 -40.48 49.76
N ILE A 197 39.45 -39.18 49.73
CA ILE A 197 39.80 -38.39 50.92
C ILE A 197 38.55 -37.71 51.47
N HIS A 198 38.22 -37.96 52.74
CA HIS A 198 37.10 -37.29 53.39
C HIS A 198 37.42 -35.82 53.71
N GLY A 199 36.46 -34.92 53.47
CA GLY A 199 36.57 -33.50 53.82
C GLY A 199 37.22 -32.61 52.76
N ASP A 200 37.94 -31.57 53.20
CA ASP A 200 38.39 -30.46 52.35
C ASP A 200 39.78 -30.71 51.71
N GLY A 201 39.86 -31.73 50.86
CA GLY A 201 41.04 -32.07 50.07
C GLY A 201 41.31 -31.08 48.91
N VAL A 202 42.47 -31.22 48.27
CA VAL A 202 42.88 -30.36 47.13
C VAL A 202 41.87 -30.41 45.97
N VAL A 203 41.31 -31.59 45.71
CA VAL A 203 40.28 -31.79 44.66
C VAL A 203 38.98 -31.07 45.04
N ALA A 204 38.51 -31.20 46.29
CA ALA A 204 37.32 -30.49 46.76
C ALA A 204 37.47 -28.96 46.68
N ARG A 205 38.67 -28.41 46.91
CA ARG A 205 38.94 -26.98 46.71
C ARG A 205 38.87 -26.58 45.24
N SER A 206 39.47 -27.37 44.35
CA SER A 206 39.42 -27.10 42.91
C SER A 206 37.99 -27.14 42.35
N ILE A 207 37.13 -28.05 42.86
CA ILE A 207 35.72 -28.09 42.50
C ILE A 207 35.00 -26.82 42.99
N ARG A 208 35.30 -26.35 44.21
CA ARG A 208 34.77 -25.10 44.76
C ARG A 208 35.17 -23.87 43.94
N GLU A 209 36.42 -23.80 43.51
CA GLU A 209 36.91 -22.75 42.60
C GLU A 209 36.17 -22.80 41.26
N ASN A 210 35.95 -23.99 40.70
CA ASN A 210 35.18 -24.16 39.47
C ASN A 210 33.70 -23.76 39.65
N ILE A 211 33.08 -24.07 40.78
CA ILE A 211 31.71 -23.61 41.09
C ILE A 211 31.65 -22.08 41.09
N SER A 212 32.57 -21.42 41.81
CA SER A 212 32.62 -19.95 41.85
C SER A 212 32.85 -19.34 40.46
N ALA A 213 33.69 -19.96 39.63
CA ALA A 213 33.93 -19.52 38.26
C ALA A 213 32.67 -19.67 37.38
N VAL A 214 31.93 -20.78 37.51
CA VAL A 214 30.68 -21.01 36.77
C VAL A 214 29.55 -20.11 37.27
N GLU A 215 29.45 -19.87 38.57
CA GLU A 215 28.51 -18.90 39.16
C GLU A 215 28.76 -17.49 38.60
N SER A 216 30.02 -17.05 38.54
CA SER A 216 30.36 -15.77 37.91
C SER A 216 30.02 -15.71 36.42
N GLN A 217 30.15 -16.83 35.69
CA GLN A 217 29.75 -16.91 34.28
C GLN A 217 28.23 -16.87 34.10
N LEU A 218 27.48 -17.50 35.01
CA LEU A 218 26.02 -17.48 35.05
C LEU A 218 25.50 -16.05 35.29
N ASP A 219 26.07 -15.35 36.27
CA ASP A 219 25.71 -13.95 36.57
C ASP A 219 25.98 -13.05 35.36
N LYS A 220 27.14 -13.24 34.72
CA LYS A 220 27.51 -12.48 33.51
C LYS A 220 26.57 -12.78 32.34
N ALA A 221 26.21 -14.04 32.12
CA ALA A 221 25.28 -14.43 31.05
C ALA A 221 23.87 -13.87 31.29
N THR A 222 23.43 -13.83 32.56
CA THR A 222 22.14 -13.25 32.95
C THR A 222 22.13 -11.73 32.75
N ALA A 223 23.21 -11.04 33.14
CA ALA A 223 23.37 -9.61 32.88
C ALA A 223 23.44 -9.30 31.38
N GLU A 224 24.18 -10.08 30.59
CA GLU A 224 24.26 -9.93 29.13
C GLU A 224 22.89 -10.09 28.45
N LYS A 225 22.06 -11.04 28.92
CA LYS A 225 20.68 -11.20 28.45
C LYS A 225 19.84 -9.96 28.74
N GLU A 226 19.90 -9.44 29.97
CA GLU A 226 19.11 -8.29 30.38
C GLU A 226 19.55 -7.01 29.65
N ASP A 227 20.86 -6.79 29.51
CA ASP A 227 21.41 -5.68 28.74
C ASP A 227 20.99 -5.76 27.27
N GLU A 228 21.06 -6.93 26.62
CA GLU A 228 20.66 -7.08 25.22
C GLU A 228 19.15 -6.88 25.03
N LEU A 229 18.31 -7.32 25.97
CA LEU A 229 16.87 -7.08 25.92
C LEU A 229 16.52 -5.61 26.13
N ASN A 230 17.19 -4.93 27.06
CA ASN A 230 17.01 -3.50 27.28
C ASN A 230 17.45 -2.70 26.05
N ASP A 231 18.59 -3.06 25.45
CA ASP A 231 19.04 -2.51 24.17
C ASP A 231 18.02 -2.74 23.06
N PHE A 232 17.43 -3.94 22.98
CA PHE A 232 16.43 -4.28 21.96
C PHE A 232 15.15 -3.46 22.15
N ASP A 233 14.63 -3.42 23.37
CA ASP A 233 13.38 -2.73 23.72
C ASP A 233 13.53 -1.19 23.63
N ALA A 234 14.77 -0.66 23.66
CA ALA A 234 15.08 0.76 23.45
C ALA A 234 15.22 1.18 21.98
N LEU A 235 15.34 0.24 21.04
CA LEU A 235 15.50 0.54 19.61
C LEU A 235 14.16 0.81 18.92
N ASP A 236 14.17 1.73 17.96
CA ASP A 236 13.08 1.90 17.01
C ASP A 236 13.10 0.79 15.93
N LEU A 237 12.02 0.68 15.14
CA LEU A 237 11.92 -0.34 14.09
C LEU A 237 13.09 -0.29 13.10
N ASP A 238 13.56 0.91 12.72
CA ASP A 238 14.72 1.06 11.83
C ASP A 238 16.04 0.67 12.51
N GLY A 239 16.15 0.85 13.84
CA GLY A 239 17.25 0.37 14.66
C GLY A 239 17.29 -1.15 14.76
N ILE A 240 16.14 -1.79 15.02
CA ILE A 240 16.00 -3.24 15.05
C ILE A 240 16.34 -3.84 13.67
N ALA A 241 15.83 -3.23 12.59
CA ALA A 241 16.09 -3.70 11.22
C ALA A 241 17.58 -3.75 10.90
N ARG A 242 18.33 -2.71 11.30
CA ARG A 242 19.77 -2.62 11.05
C ARG A 242 20.58 -3.56 11.92
N LYS A 243 20.29 -3.63 13.22
CA LYS A 243 21.06 -4.44 14.19
C LYS A 243 20.81 -5.95 13.98
N TYR A 244 19.56 -6.34 13.76
CA TYR A 244 19.13 -7.73 13.66
C TYR A 244 18.88 -8.21 12.22
N LYS A 245 19.13 -7.36 11.21
CA LYS A 245 18.93 -7.67 9.78
C LYS A 245 17.51 -8.17 9.48
N VAL A 246 16.52 -7.59 10.15
CA VAL A 246 15.11 -7.91 9.98
C VAL A 246 14.51 -6.96 8.96
N GLU A 247 13.84 -7.49 7.94
CA GLU A 247 13.08 -6.69 6.99
C GLU A 247 11.67 -6.42 7.53
N PHE A 248 11.38 -5.15 7.79
CA PHE A 248 10.03 -4.69 8.10
C PHE A 248 9.31 -4.19 6.85
N LEU A 249 8.00 -4.35 6.84
CA LEU A 249 7.15 -3.84 5.79
C LEU A 249 7.05 -2.31 5.91
N LYS A 250 7.42 -1.60 4.84
CA LYS A 250 7.26 -0.14 4.73
C LYS A 250 6.01 0.18 3.90
N PRO A 251 5.23 1.21 4.27
CA PRO A 251 4.08 1.66 3.49
C PRO A 251 4.53 2.06 2.08
N GLY A 252 3.88 1.53 1.04
CA GLY A 252 4.23 1.78 -0.36
C GLY A 252 3.46 0.88 -1.32
N ILE A 253 3.27 1.33 -2.57
CA ILE A 253 2.39 0.68 -3.58
C ILE A 253 2.69 -0.82 -3.71
N GLU A 254 3.95 -1.21 -3.77
CA GLU A 254 4.35 -2.62 -3.91
C GLU A 254 3.92 -3.44 -2.68
N THR A 255 4.16 -2.92 -1.48
CA THR A 255 3.79 -3.56 -0.22
C THR A 255 2.28 -3.60 -0.02
N GLU A 256 1.59 -2.49 -0.26
CA GLU A 256 0.14 -2.34 -0.16
C GLU A 256 -0.58 -3.28 -1.17
N SER A 257 -0.07 -3.40 -2.40
CA SER A 257 -0.60 -4.33 -3.40
C SER A 257 -0.39 -5.80 -3.02
N ARG A 258 0.76 -6.14 -2.42
CA ARG A 258 1.06 -7.50 -1.96
C ARG A 258 0.14 -7.90 -0.80
N VAL A 259 -0.06 -7.00 0.17
CA VAL A 259 -0.96 -7.23 1.31
C VAL A 259 -2.41 -7.36 0.84
N LEU A 260 -2.86 -6.55 -0.11
CA LEU A 260 -4.19 -6.68 -0.73
C LEU A 260 -4.43 -8.02 -1.41
N THR A 261 -3.39 -8.58 -2.03
CA THR A 261 -3.50 -9.90 -2.67
C THR A 261 -3.63 -11.02 -1.65
N GLU A 262 -3.11 -10.84 -0.43
CA GLU A 262 -3.29 -11.79 0.67
C GLU A 262 -4.64 -11.64 1.41
N LEU A 263 -5.29 -10.46 1.29
CA LEU A 263 -6.59 -10.18 1.90
C LEU A 263 -7.79 -10.60 1.04
N MET A 264 -7.61 -10.71 -0.28
CA MET A 264 -8.64 -11.14 -1.25
C MET A 264 -8.60 -12.65 -1.51
#